data_AF-A0A382NML2-F1
#
_entry.id   AF-A0A382NML2-F1
#
_cell.length_a   1.000
_cell.length_b   1.000
_cell.length_c   1.000
_cell.angle_alpha   90.00
_cell.angle_beta   90.00
_cell.angle_gamma   90.00
#
_symmetry.space_group_name_H-M   'P 1'
#
loop_
_entity.id
_entity.type
_entity.pdbx_description
1 polymer ?
#
loop_
_entity_poly.entity_id
_entity_poly.type
_entity_poly.pdbx_seq_one_letter_code
_entity_poly.pdbx_strand_id
1 'polypeptide(L)'
;MSELDGIYEHLNELRTRVLRAVIVVGVIAVFLMTFHLEPISYNEVILYYPIPEPLDNIAAQLTNYFEINLVPEGVQLIQTAPGQAFFAQIYIAALVGLVAG
;
A
#
# COMPACT_ATOMS: atom_id res chain seq x y z
N MET A 1 -44.08 -4.52 4.03
CA MET A 1 -43.18 -4.09 2.94
C MET A 1 -42.27 -2.92 3.35
N SER A 2 -42.71 -2.00 4.22
CA SER A 2 -41.90 -0.86 4.70
C SER A 2 -40.59 -1.19 5.43
N GLU A 3 -40.51 -2.33 6.15
CA GLU A 3 -39.28 -2.67 6.91
C GLU A 3 -38.14 -3.16 6.02
N LEU A 4 -38.44 -3.79 4.89
CA LEU A 4 -37.43 -4.25 3.95
C LEU A 4 -36.80 -3.07 3.19
N ASP A 5 -37.62 -2.09 2.78
CA ASP A 5 -37.13 -0.87 2.10
C ASP A 5 -36.15 -0.08 2.98
N GLY A 6 -36.41 0.02 4.29
CA GLY A 6 -35.50 0.65 5.24
C GLY A 6 -34.14 -0.07 5.36
N ILE A 7 -34.14 -1.42 5.35
CA ILE A 7 -32.89 -2.21 5.37
C ILE A 7 -32.11 -2.02 4.06
N TYR A 8 -32.80 -2.01 2.91
CA TYR A 8 -32.15 -1.79 1.62
C TYR A 8 -31.50 -0.41 1.52
N GLU A 9 -32.13 0.63 2.07
CA GLU A 9 -31.58 1.99 2.11
C GLU A 9 -30.29 2.04 2.95
N HIS A 10 -30.29 1.44 4.15
CA HIS A 10 -29.10 1.35 5.00
C HIS A 10 -27.96 0.55 4.35
N LEU A 11 -28.28 -0.56 3.68
CA LEU A 11 -27.30 -1.34 2.94
C LEU A 11 -26.71 -0.56 1.76
N ASN A 12 -27.52 0.29 1.11
CA ASN A 12 -27.06 1.10 0.00
C ASN A 12 -26.13 2.24 0.47
N GLU A 13 -26.41 2.84 1.63
CA GLU A 13 -25.50 3.79 2.25
C GLU A 13 -24.16 3.14 2.62
N LEU A 14 -24.20 1.98 3.28
CA LEU A 14 -23.00 1.22 3.63
C LEU A 14 -22.17 0.93 2.37
N ARG A 15 -22.82 0.40 1.32
CA ARG A 15 -22.18 0.11 0.03
C ARG A 15 -21.49 1.34 -0.53
N THR A 16 -22.15 2.49 -0.52
CA THR A 16 -21.60 3.73 -1.09
C THR A 16 -20.35 4.19 -0.33
N ARG A 17 -20.38 4.14 1.01
CA ARG A 17 -19.22 4.51 1.85
C ARG A 17 -18.06 3.52 1.69
N VAL A 18 -18.36 2.22 1.69
CA VAL A 18 -17.37 1.16 1.50
C VAL A 18 -16.73 1.27 0.12
N LEU A 19 -17.50 1.46 -0.94
CA LEU A 19 -16.95 1.64 -2.29
C LEU A 19 -16.02 2.85 -2.36
N ARG A 20 -16.40 3.97 -1.74
CA ARG A 20 -15.55 5.16 -1.68
C ARG A 20 -14.22 4.87 -0.97
N ALA A 21 -14.26 4.20 0.19
CA ALA A 21 -13.06 3.82 0.93
C ALA A 21 -12.16 2.89 0.10
N VAL A 22 -12.73 1.87 -0.54
CA VAL A 22 -11.99 0.92 -1.40
C VAL A 22 -11.32 1.64 -2.57
N ILE A 23 -11.99 2.63 -3.18
CA ILE A 23 -11.40 3.42 -4.27
C ILE A 23 -10.20 4.23 -3.77
N VAL A 24 -10.32 4.90 -2.61
CA VAL A 24 -9.22 5.69 -2.04
C VAL A 24 -8.01 4.80 -1.72
N VAL A 25 -8.24 3.68 -1.02
CA VAL A 25 -7.19 2.69 -0.71
C VAL A 25 -6.56 2.15 -1.99
N GLY A 26 -7.37 1.86 -3.02
CA GLY A 26 -6.91 1.36 -4.30
C GLY A 26 -6.02 2.36 -5.05
N VAL A 27 -6.39 3.64 -5.07
CA VAL A 27 -5.57 4.70 -5.69
C VAL A 27 -4.23 4.84 -4.98
N ILE A 28 -4.23 4.84 -3.63
CA ILE A 28 -3.00 4.90 -2.85
C ILE A 28 -2.14 3.67 -3.11
N ALA A 29 -2.73 2.46 -3.12
CA ALA A 29 -1.98 1.23 -3.37
C ALA A 29 -1.34 1.22 -4.76
N VAL A 30 -2.07 1.65 -5.80
CA VAL A 30 -1.52 1.77 -7.16
C VAL A 30 -0.37 2.78 -7.20
N PHE A 31 -0.50 3.92 -6.53
CA PHE A 31 0.58 4.91 -6.42
C PHE A 31 1.83 4.30 -5.75
N LEU A 32 1.67 3.65 -4.60
CA LEU A 32 2.78 3.04 -3.87
C LEU A 32 3.48 1.91 -4.63
N MET A 33 2.77 1.20 -5.50
CA MET A 33 3.34 0.17 -6.36
C MET A 33 3.95 0.70 -7.66
N THR A 34 3.61 1.92 -8.06
CA THR A 34 4.12 2.51 -9.32
C THR A 34 5.37 3.34 -9.10
N PHE A 35 5.42 4.08 -7.99
CA PHE A 35 6.49 5.02 -7.72
C PHE A 35 7.54 4.44 -6.78
N HIS A 36 8.80 4.80 -7.02
CA HIS A 36 9.96 4.71 -6.13
C HIS A 36 10.25 6.11 -5.56
N LEU A 37 10.84 6.21 -4.37
CA LEU A 37 11.19 7.48 -3.73
C LEU A 37 12.71 7.63 -3.76
N GLU A 38 13.20 8.35 -4.77
CA GLU A 38 14.64 8.55 -4.89
C GLU A 38 15.06 9.78 -4.05
N PRO A 39 16.06 9.64 -3.15
CA PRO A 39 16.56 10.76 -2.37
C PRO A 39 17.50 11.61 -3.23
N ILE A 40 17.05 12.82 -3.60
CA ILE A 40 17.87 13.80 -4.31
C ILE A 40 18.41 14.79 -3.30
N SER A 41 19.74 14.87 -3.19
CA SER A 41 20.42 15.89 -2.38
C SER A 41 20.54 17.18 -3.19
N TYR A 42 19.85 18.23 -2.75
CA TYR A 42 20.02 19.58 -3.29
C TYR A 42 20.31 20.52 -2.13
N ASN A 43 21.52 21.09 -2.10
CA ASN A 43 21.90 22.14 -1.16
C ASN A 43 21.69 21.76 0.33
N GLU A 44 22.19 20.58 0.73
CA GLU A 44 22.08 20.00 2.09
C GLU A 44 20.67 19.58 2.56
N VAL A 45 19.65 19.70 1.71
CA VAL A 45 18.30 19.18 1.97
C VAL A 45 18.08 17.91 1.15
N ILE A 46 17.66 16.83 1.81
CA ILE A 46 17.28 15.57 1.18
C ILE A 46 15.80 15.69 0.77
N LEU A 47 15.53 15.73 -0.53
CA LEU A 47 14.17 15.75 -1.07
C LEU A 47 13.85 14.39 -1.68
N TYR A 48 12.71 13.80 -1.32
CA TYR A 48 12.25 12.53 -1.87
C TYR A 48 11.34 12.78 -3.06
N TYR A 49 11.78 12.40 -4.25
CA TYR A 49 11.00 12.59 -5.48
C TYR A 49 10.44 11.25 -5.99
N PRO A 50 9.12 11.16 -6.27
CA PRO A 50 8.52 9.94 -6.78
C PRO A 50 8.85 9.74 -8.27
N ILE A 51 9.54 8.65 -8.61
CA ILE A 51 9.89 8.27 -9.98
C ILE A 51 9.18 6.97 -10.32
N PRO A 52 8.54 6.83 -11.50
CA PRO A 52 7.84 5.60 -11.85
C PRO A 52 8.85 4.45 -12.08
N GLU A 53 8.97 3.57 -11.10
CA GLU A 53 9.79 2.37 -11.14
C GLU A 53 9.05 1.21 -10.46
N PRO A 54 8.23 0.45 -11.22
CA PRO A 54 7.35 -0.57 -10.66
C PRO A 54 8.07 -1.76 -10.01
N LEU A 55 9.32 -2.03 -10.43
CA LEU A 55 10.13 -3.14 -9.93
C LEU A 55 10.71 -2.86 -8.54
N ASP A 56 11.10 -1.61 -8.27
CA ASP A 56 11.58 -1.15 -6.96
C ASP A 56 10.67 -0.06 -6.40
N ASN A 57 9.42 -0.43 -6.15
CA ASN A 57 8.41 0.53 -5.72
C ASN A 57 8.52 0.89 -4.21
N ILE A 58 7.73 1.85 -3.76
CA ILE A 58 7.70 2.28 -2.35
C ILE A 58 7.34 1.12 -1.41
N ALA A 59 6.48 0.19 -1.83
CA ALA A 59 6.16 -0.99 -1.01
C ALA A 59 7.38 -1.91 -0.84
N ALA A 60 8.24 -2.04 -1.85
CA ALA A 60 9.51 -2.75 -1.75
C ALA A 60 10.48 -2.06 -0.78
N GLN A 61 10.61 -0.73 -0.87
CA GLN A 61 11.41 0.05 0.09
C GLN A 61 10.93 -0.10 1.53
N LEU A 62 9.60 -0.08 1.75
CA LEU A 62 9.01 -0.34 3.06
C LEU A 62 9.29 -1.76 3.55
N THR A 63 9.24 -2.74 2.65
CA THR A 63 9.59 -4.13 2.98
C THR A 63 11.03 -4.22 3.48
N ASN A 64 11.98 -3.59 2.78
CA ASN A 64 13.39 -3.55 3.18
C ASN A 64 13.57 -2.80 4.51
N TYR A 65 12.82 -1.72 4.72
CA TYR A 65 12.82 -1.01 6.00
C TYR A 65 12.33 -1.91 7.15
N PHE A 66 11.27 -2.69 6.94
CA PHE A 66 10.79 -3.65 7.93
C PHE A 66 11.78 -4.80 8.14
N GLU A 67 12.44 -5.29 7.10
CA GLU A 67 13.49 -6.29 7.22
C GLU A 67 14.58 -5.81 8.18
N ILE A 68 15.13 -4.62 7.96
CA ILE A 68 16.24 -4.08 8.76
C ILE A 68 15.83 -3.84 10.23
N ASN A 69 14.58 -3.45 10.48
CA ASN A 69 14.15 -3.04 11.82
C ASN A 69 13.49 -4.16 12.64
N LEU A 70 12.88 -5.16 11.99
CA LEU A 70 12.07 -6.18 12.67
C LEU A 70 12.69 -7.58 12.62
N VAL A 71 13.59 -7.84 11.68
CA VAL A 71 14.21 -9.16 11.54
C VAL A 71 15.42 -9.27 12.49
N PRO A 72 15.48 -10.30 13.35
CA PRO A 72 16.61 -10.50 14.25
C PRO A 72 17.92 -10.80 13.52
N GLU A 73 19.05 -10.52 14.19
CA GLU A 73 20.37 -10.89 13.69
C GLU A 73 20.47 -12.41 13.42
N GLY A 74 20.95 -12.78 12.23
CA GLY A 74 21.08 -14.17 11.80
C GLY A 74 19.85 -14.76 11.09
N VAL A 75 18.79 -13.99 10.89
CA VAL A 75 17.62 -14.38 10.08
C VAL A 75 17.61 -13.56 8.79
N GLN A 76 17.37 -14.23 7.66
CA GLN A 76 17.26 -13.59 6.35
C GLN A 76 15.88 -13.85 5.75
N LEU A 77 15.27 -12.83 5.17
CA LEU A 77 14.05 -13.01 4.38
C LEU A 77 14.43 -13.68 3.06
N ILE A 78 13.85 -14.86 2.81
CA ILE A 78 13.99 -15.56 1.54
C ILE A 78 12.71 -15.47 0.73
N GLN A 79 12.85 -15.29 -0.57
CA GLN A 79 11.73 -15.42 -1.49
C GLN A 79 11.60 -16.89 -1.88
N THR A 80 10.55 -17.55 -1.40
CA THR A 80 10.28 -18.97 -1.71
C THR A 80 9.79 -19.15 -3.14
N ALA A 81 9.21 -18.11 -3.75
CA ALA A 81 8.90 -18.04 -5.16
C ALA A 81 8.83 -16.57 -5.64
N PRO A 82 9.14 -16.28 -6.92
CA PRO A 82 9.11 -14.92 -7.46
C PRO A 82 7.77 -14.20 -7.27
N GLY A 83 6.66 -14.93 -7.42
CA GLY A 83 5.32 -14.34 -7.23
C GLY A 83 5.03 -13.90 -5.79
N GLN A 84 5.63 -14.55 -4.79
CA GLN A 84 5.37 -14.22 -3.37
C GLN A 84 5.93 -12.85 -2.99
N ALA A 85 7.05 -12.43 -3.59
CA ALA A 85 7.60 -11.10 -3.39
C ALA A 85 6.66 -10.01 -3.90
N PHE A 86 6.08 -10.21 -5.08
CA PHE A 86 5.09 -9.29 -5.64
C PHE A 86 3.81 -9.22 -4.79
N PHE A 87 3.29 -10.36 -4.33
CA PHE A 87 2.11 -10.36 -3.45
C PHE A 87 2.38 -9.67 -2.10
N ALA A 88 3.57 -9.83 -1.52
CA ALA A 88 3.96 -9.13 -0.30
C ALA A 88 3.90 -7.60 -0.48
N GLN A 89 4.36 -7.08 -1.62
CA GLN A 89 4.29 -5.66 -1.96
C GLN A 89 2.84 -5.18 -2.10
N ILE A 90 1.95 -5.95 -2.74
CA ILE A 90 0.52 -5.63 -2.81
C ILE A 90 -0.09 -5.52 -1.41
N TYR A 91 0.23 -6.47 -0.51
CA TYR A 91 -0.31 -6.44 0.86
C TYR A 91 0.19 -5.22 1.64
N ILE A 92 1.48 -4.89 1.54
CA ILE A 92 2.02 -3.70 2.20
C ILE A 92 1.39 -2.43 1.62
N ALA A 93 1.28 -2.31 0.30
CA ALA A 93 0.65 -1.16 -0.35
C ALA A 93 -0.82 -0.99 0.08
N ALA A 94 -1.57 -2.09 0.18
CA ALA A 94 -2.95 -2.06 0.65
C ALA A 94 -3.06 -1.69 2.14
N LEU A 95 -2.17 -2.20 3.00
CA LEU A 95 -2.13 -1.86 4.42
C LEU A 95 -1.80 -0.38 4.63
N VAL A 96 -0.81 0.14 3.92
CA VAL A 96 -0.47 1.57 3.97
C VAL A 96 -1.62 2.40 3.41
N GLY A 97 -2.24 1.96 2.31
CA GLY A 97 -3.44 2.61 1.76
C GLY A 97 -4.61 2.65 2.74
N LEU A 98 -4.80 1.61 3.55
CA LEU A 98 -5.84 1.56 4.58
C LEU A 98 -5.53 2.45 5.78
N VAL A 99 -4.26 2.57 6.17
CA VAL A 99 -3.83 3.45 7.28
C VAL A 99 -3.87 4.93 6.87
N ALA A 100 -3.55 5.23 5.60
CA ALA A 100 -3.45 6.60 5.10
C ALA A 100 -4.74 7.14 4.46
N GLY A 101 -5.63 6.27 3.96
CA GLY A 101 -6.86 6.62 3.23
C GLY A 101 -8.11 6.64 4.09
#